data_AF-A0A2G4R9V6-F1
#
_entry.id   AF-A0A2G4R9V6-F1
#
_cell.length_a   1.000
_cell.length_b   1.000
_cell.length_c   1.000
_cell.angle_alpha   90.00
_cell.angle_beta   90.00
_cell.angle_gamma   90.00
#
_symmetry.space_group_name_H-M   'P 1'
#
loop_
_entity.id
_entity.type
_entity.pdbx_description
1 polymer ?
#
loop_
_entity_poly.entity_id
_entity_poly.type
_entity_poly.pdbx_seq_one_letter_code
_entity_poly.pdbx_strand_id
1 'polypeptide(L)'
;MTCAIVRRGIHVYLTQNEFNALVSFVYNPGRGWRGVRAAINSGDKRKAARIIEEQVRSKGKVLRGLVRRRHDEAMLLLEGRY
;
A
#
# COMPACT_ATOMS: atom_id res chain seq x y z
N MET A 1 0.16 1.23 -15.90
CA MET A 1 1.13 2.22 -15.38
C MET A 1 1.56 1.93 -13.93
N THR A 2 0.64 1.64 -13.01
CA THR A 2 0.95 1.36 -11.58
C THR A 2 1.87 0.15 -11.34
N CYS A 3 1.70 -0.95 -12.09
CA CYS A 3 2.58 -2.13 -12.00
C CYS A 3 4.05 -1.80 -12.28
N ALA A 4 4.33 -0.91 -13.23
CA ALA A 4 5.69 -0.49 -13.55
C ALA A 4 6.33 0.31 -12.41
N ILE A 5 5.54 1.11 -11.69
CA ILE A 5 6.00 1.87 -10.51
C ILE A 5 6.40 0.90 -9.38
N VAL A 6 5.59 -0.12 -9.11
CA VAL A 6 5.90 -1.14 -8.10
C VAL A 6 7.16 -1.92 -8.50
N ARG A 7 7.23 -2.43 -9.73
CA ARG A 7 8.39 -3.22 -10.21
C ARG A 7 9.71 -2.45 -10.21
N ARG A 8 9.69 -1.16 -10.50
CA ARG A 8 10.90 -0.31 -10.47
C ARG A 8 11.26 0.15 -9.05
N GLY A 9 10.27 0.20 -8.16
CA GLY A 9 10.41 0.75 -6.83
C GLY A 9 10.80 -0.28 -5.76
N ILE A 10 10.42 -1.53 -5.95
CA ILE A 10 10.64 -2.61 -4.99
C ILE A 10 11.83 -3.47 -5.43
N HIS A 11 12.75 -3.72 -4.50
CA HIS A 11 14.00 -4.44 -4.74
C HIS A 11 14.08 -5.76 -3.96
N VAL A 12 13.00 -6.13 -3.27
CA VAL A 12 12.86 -7.38 -2.54
C VAL A 12 11.84 -8.29 -3.24
N TYR A 13 11.92 -9.59 -2.97
CA TYR A 13 10.90 -10.53 -3.44
C TYR A 13 9.54 -10.21 -2.80
N LEU A 14 8.48 -10.24 -3.60
CA LEU A 14 7.11 -10.07 -3.15
C LEU A 14 6.30 -11.30 -3.52
N THR A 15 5.39 -11.68 -2.63
CA THR A 15 4.32 -12.61 -3.01
C THR A 15 3.35 -11.93 -3.98
N GLN A 16 2.55 -12.72 -4.70
CA GLN A 16 1.55 -12.17 -5.63
C GLN A 16 0.54 -11.26 -4.91
N ASN A 17 0.14 -11.62 -3.69
CA ASN A 17 -0.80 -10.83 -2.89
C ASN A 17 -0.19 -9.48 -2.47
N GLU A 18 1.07 -9.48 -2.02
CA GLU A 18 1.80 -8.25 -1.71
C GLU A 18 1.93 -7.35 -2.93
N PHE A 19 2.27 -7.92 -4.09
CA PHE A 19 2.33 -7.17 -5.34
C PHE A 19 0.98 -6.55 -5.69
N ASN A 20 -0.11 -7.33 -5.59
CA ASN A 20 -1.47 -6.86 -5.87
C ASN A 20 -1.91 -5.74 -4.92
N ALA A 21 -1.62 -5.87 -3.61
CA ALA A 21 -1.90 -4.85 -2.62
C ALA A 21 -1.19 -3.52 -2.95
N LEU A 22 0.10 -3.59 -3.28
CA LEU A 22 0.89 -2.41 -3.65
C LEU A 22 0.39 -1.78 -4.96
N VAL A 23 0.04 -2.58 -5.97
CA VAL A 23 -0.55 -2.07 -7.22
C VAL A 23 -1.87 -1.36 -6.97
N SER A 24 -2.75 -1.93 -6.12
CA SER A 24 -4.02 -1.30 -5.74
C SER A 24 -3.79 0.03 -5.02
N PHE A 25 -2.83 0.06 -4.08
CA PHE A 25 -2.48 1.24 -3.32
C PHE A 25 -1.91 2.36 -4.22
N VAL A 26 -0.97 2.03 -5.11
CA VAL A 26 -0.29 2.97 -6.01
C VAL A 26 -1.23 3.66 -7.00
N TYR A 27 -2.42 3.10 -7.24
CA TYR A 27 -3.45 3.78 -8.02
C TYR A 27 -3.97 5.05 -7.34
N ASN A 28 -3.99 5.09 -6.00
CA ASN A 28 -4.40 6.26 -5.22
C ASN A 28 -3.60 6.34 -3.90
N PRO A 29 -2.30 6.64 -3.94
CA PRO A 29 -1.43 6.45 -2.79
C PRO A 29 -1.40 7.63 -1.81
N GLY A 30 -2.09 8.73 -2.13
CA GLY A 30 -1.91 10.00 -1.43
C GLY A 30 -0.44 10.41 -1.40
N ARG A 31 0.10 10.68 -0.20
CA ARG A 31 1.54 10.97 0.01
C ARG A 31 2.31 9.77 0.54
N GLY A 32 1.65 8.62 0.73
CA GLY A 32 2.19 7.46 1.44
C GLY A 32 3.18 6.61 0.66
N TRP A 33 3.19 6.66 -0.68
CA TRP A 33 3.99 5.73 -1.51
C TRP A 33 5.48 5.70 -1.17
N ARG A 34 6.10 6.87 -0.90
CA ARG A 34 7.52 6.93 -0.55
C ARG A 34 7.83 6.14 0.73
N GLY A 35 6.97 6.26 1.74
CA GLY A 35 7.10 5.55 3.01
C GLY A 35 6.82 4.06 2.86
N VAL A 36 5.76 3.68 2.14
CA VAL A 36 5.42 2.28 1.83
C VAL A 36 6.57 1.60 1.10
N ARG A 37 7.08 2.22 0.03
CA ARG A 37 8.23 1.70 -0.75
C ARG A 37 9.44 1.45 0.14
N ALA A 38 9.79 2.40 1.00
CA ALA A 38 10.93 2.27 1.91
C ALA A 38 10.73 1.13 2.91
N ALA A 39 9.54 1.01 3.51
CA ALA A 39 9.21 -0.04 4.47
C ALA A 39 9.22 -1.43 3.84
N ILE A 40 8.67 -1.59 2.64
CA ILE A 40 8.74 -2.87 1.90
C ILE A 40 10.18 -3.26 1.58
N ASN A 41 10.99 -2.32 1.08
CA ASN A 41 12.39 -2.59 0.77
C ASN A 41 13.25 -2.90 2.01
N SER A 42 12.84 -2.45 3.20
CA SER A 42 13.49 -2.83 4.46
C SER A 42 12.93 -4.12 5.07
N GLY A 43 11.97 -4.79 4.43
CA GLY A 43 11.30 -5.99 4.94
C GLY A 43 10.23 -5.73 6.01
N ASP A 44 9.95 -4.48 6.37
CA ASP A 44 8.98 -4.11 7.42
C ASP A 44 7.57 -3.93 6.83
N LYS A 45 6.93 -5.06 6.53
CA LYS A 45 5.58 -5.10 5.95
C LYS A 45 4.53 -4.51 6.90
N ARG A 46 4.71 -4.63 8.22
CA ARG A 46 3.79 -4.05 9.23
C ARG A 46 3.83 -2.54 9.20
N LYS A 47 5.02 -1.94 9.07
CA LYS A 47 5.15 -0.49 8.86
C LYS A 47 4.54 -0.04 7.54
N ALA A 48 4.73 -0.80 6.47
CA ALA A 48 4.08 -0.50 5.19
C ALA A 48 2.55 -0.48 5.31
N ALA A 49 1.95 -1.48 5.97
CA ALA A 49 0.51 -1.57 6.21
C ALA A 49 -0.03 -0.36 7.02
N ARG A 50 0.64 0.03 8.11
CA ARG A 50 0.24 1.21 8.90
C ARG A 50 0.22 2.49 8.06
N ILE A 51 1.25 2.70 7.22
CA ILE A 51 1.31 3.87 6.34
C ILE A 51 0.15 3.85 5.33
N ILE A 52 -0.22 2.67 4.81
CA ILE A 52 -1.37 2.50 3.91
C ILE A 52 -2.67 2.91 4.61
N GLU A 53 -2.91 2.40 5.82
CA GLU A 53 -4.10 2.69 6.64
C GLU A 53 -4.28 4.17 6.98
N GLU A 54 -3.19 4.94 7.02
CA GLU A 54 -3.23 6.39 7.26
C GLU A 54 -3.69 7.19 6.01
N GLN A 55 -3.61 6.61 4.80
CA GLN A 55 -3.95 7.31 3.55
C GLN A 55 -5.47 7.33 3.27
N VAL A 56 -6.23 7.89 4.21
CA VAL A 56 -7.70 7.92 4.20
C VAL A 56 -8.31 9.29 3.93
N ARG A 57 -7.47 10.29 3.69
CA ARG A 57 -7.89 11.68 3.49
C ARG A 57 -7.87 12.09 2.02
N SER A 58 -8.85 12.87 1.61
CA SER A 58 -8.87 13.61 0.35
C SER A 58 -9.36 15.03 0.60
N LYS A 59 -8.66 16.03 0.04
CA LYS A 59 -8.94 17.46 0.28
C LYS A 59 -9.13 17.80 1.78
N GLY A 60 -8.27 17.22 2.63
CA GLY A 60 -8.29 17.42 4.09
C GLY A 60 -9.33 16.59 4.87
N LYS A 61 -10.32 16.01 4.21
CA LYS A 61 -11.41 15.24 4.86
C LYS A 61 -11.14 13.74 4.82
N VAL A 62 -11.46 13.04 5.91
CA VAL A 62 -11.44 11.57 5.96
C VAL A 62 -12.62 11.04 5.16
N LEU A 63 -12.38 10.06 4.28
CA LEU A 63 -13.43 9.42 3.48
C LEU A 63 -13.62 7.97 3.95
N ARG A 64 -14.84 7.60 4.35
CA ARG A 64 -15.16 6.23 4.81
C ARG A 64 -14.81 5.17 3.77
N GLY A 65 -15.04 5.45 2.48
CA GLY A 65 -14.67 4.55 1.40
C GLY A 65 -13.16 4.32 1.29
N LEU A 66 -12.33 5.34 1.61
CA LEU A 66 -10.89 5.17 1.66
C LEU A 66 -10.47 4.37 2.89
N VAL A 67 -11.08 4.58 4.06
CA VAL A 67 -10.78 3.79 5.27
C VAL A 67 -10.94 2.30 4.98
N ARG A 68 -12.09 1.90 4.42
CA ARG A 68 -12.34 0.50 4.05
C ARG A 68 -11.31 0.00 3.03
N ARG A 69 -11.09 0.75 1.96
CA ARG A 69 -10.14 0.36 0.91
C ARG A 69 -8.70 0.21 1.44
N ARG A 70 -8.23 1.09 2.33
CA ARG A 70 -6.87 1.00 2.89
C ARG A 70 -6.71 -0.16 3.84
N HIS A 71 -7.74 -0.45 4.63
CA HIS A 71 -7.78 -1.64 5.46
C HIS A 71 -7.67 -2.91 4.60
N ASP A 72 -8.48 -3.02 3.55
CA ASP A 72 -8.46 -4.16 2.61
C ASP A 72 -7.08 -4.33 1.93
N GLU A 73 -6.45 -3.23 1.52
CA GLU A 73 -5.09 -3.26 0.95
C GLU A 73 -4.01 -3.66 1.99
N ALA A 74 -4.14 -3.23 3.24
CA ALA A 74 -3.25 -3.61 4.33
C ALA A 74 -3.39 -5.09 4.71
N MET A 75 -4.63 -5.59 4.76
CA MET A 75 -4.94 -7.00 4.98
C MET A 75 -4.40 -7.88 3.86
N LEU A 76 -4.56 -7.46 2.61
CA LEU A 76 -4.02 -8.19 1.46
C LEU A 76 -2.48 -8.23 1.50
N LEU A 77 -1.85 -7.14 1.96
CA LEU A 77 -0.39 -7.06 2.11
C LEU A 77 0.15 -7.96 3.23
N LEU A 78 -0.51 -8.04 4.37
CA LEU A 78 -0.02 -8.75 5.55
C LEU A 78 -0.43 -10.23 5.58
N GLU A 79 -1.64 -10.52 5.15
CA GLU A 79 -2.29 -11.80 5.38
C GLU A 79 -2.76 -12.46 4.09
N GLY A 80 -2.71 -11.74 2.96
CA GLY A 80 -3.12 -12.28 1.67
C GLY A 80 -4.63 -12.46 1.52
N ARG A 81 -5.42 -11.75 2.31
CA ARG A 81 -6.89 -11.80 2.31
C ARG A 81 -7.52 -10.41 2.33
N TYR A 82 -8.76 -10.33 1.88
CA TYR A 82 -9.64 -9.16 2.01
C TYR A 82 -10.43 -9.24 3.32
#